data_AF-A0A4V1ASN1-F1
#
_entry.id   AF-A0A4V1ASN1-F1
#
_cell.length_a   1.000
_cell.length_b   1.000
_cell.length_c   1.000
_cell.angle_alpha   90.00
_cell.angle_beta   90.00
_cell.angle_gamma   90.00
#
_symmetry.space_group_name_H-M   'P 1'
#
loop_
_entity.id
_entity.type
_entity.pdbx_description
1 polymer ?
#
loop_
_entity_poly.entity_id
_entity_poly.type
_entity_poly.pdbx_seq_one_letter_code
_entity_poly.pdbx_strand_id
1 'polypeptide(L)'
;MDQLIQTLKELAKQHPLEKYFIWGLPESNPLPIPVHLASIFEQNIYLKHNFNSLLNSDDLAGRYWLIQEWGGIRSFKQNPKNDLLLLKFESELTKGALTRTTFSVISSLSKVASFMDHQAYAVYDSRVIYSLNWLMFKYSTLKEFYPQPIGRNADITQYELNTIFNLFDGPVNYKTHRIAYHDYCQLMKKLSMEVYAKSEPYWAEMLLFILAPKYIVNDIKSSLQIALKC
;
A
#
# COMPACT_ATOMS: atom_id res chain seq x y z
N MET A 1 -6.39 -9.93 -16.66
CA MET A 1 -6.81 -8.87 -15.72
C MET A 1 -8.21 -9.11 -15.18
N ASP A 2 -9.15 -9.55 -16.01
CA ASP A 2 -10.55 -9.75 -15.59
C ASP A 2 -10.70 -10.76 -14.45
N GLN A 3 -9.95 -11.87 -14.50
CA GLN A 3 -9.95 -12.85 -13.41
C GLN A 3 -9.48 -12.25 -12.07
N LEU A 4 -8.39 -11.47 -12.06
CA LEU A 4 -7.94 -10.74 -10.87
C LEU A 4 -9.03 -9.80 -10.33
N ILE A 5 -9.70 -9.04 -11.21
CA ILE A 5 -10.79 -8.13 -10.81
C ILE A 5 -11.95 -8.91 -10.20
N GLN A 6 -12.36 -10.03 -10.82
CA GLN A 6 -13.43 -10.87 -10.32
C GLN A 6 -13.10 -11.45 -8.94
N THR A 7 -11.88 -11.97 -8.76
CA THR A 7 -11.40 -12.46 -7.47
C THR A 7 -11.42 -11.33 -6.43
N LEU A 8 -10.97 -10.13 -6.76
CA LEU A 8 -10.99 -8.98 -5.84
C LEU A 8 -12.42 -8.57 -5.46
N LYS A 9 -13.39 -8.64 -6.39
CA LYS A 9 -14.81 -8.42 -6.09
C LYS A 9 -15.35 -9.43 -5.08
N GLU A 10 -14.97 -10.70 -5.22
CA GLU A 10 -15.37 -11.76 -4.29
C GLU A 10 -14.72 -11.56 -2.91
N LEU A 11 -13.43 -11.23 -2.87
CA LEU A 11 -12.71 -10.96 -1.63
C LEU A 11 -13.25 -9.73 -0.91
N ALA A 12 -13.60 -8.67 -1.62
CA ALA A 12 -14.23 -7.47 -1.06
C ALA A 12 -15.57 -7.80 -0.39
N LYS A 13 -16.38 -8.69 -0.97
CA LYS A 13 -17.65 -9.16 -0.37
C LYS A 13 -17.42 -9.99 0.88
N GLN A 14 -16.37 -10.82 0.90
CA GLN A 14 -16.04 -11.68 2.05
C GLN A 14 -15.36 -10.89 3.19
N HIS A 15 -14.67 -9.80 2.85
CA HIS A 15 -13.90 -8.97 3.77
C HIS A 15 -14.30 -7.49 3.66
N PRO A 16 -15.56 -7.13 3.96
CA PRO A 16 -16.02 -5.75 3.87
C PRO A 16 -15.16 -4.81 4.73
N LEU A 17 -14.70 -3.70 4.15
CA LEU A 17 -13.72 -2.81 4.78
C LEU A 17 -14.24 -2.22 6.10
N GLU A 18 -15.54 -1.92 6.16
CA GLU A 18 -16.23 -1.38 7.34
C GLU A 18 -16.08 -2.29 8.58
N LYS A 19 -15.88 -3.59 8.36
CA LYS A 19 -15.74 -4.60 9.42
C LYS A 19 -14.30 -5.06 9.63
N TYR A 20 -13.51 -5.15 8.56
CA TYR A 20 -12.18 -5.77 8.60
C TYR A 20 -11.03 -4.76 8.66
N PHE A 21 -11.28 -3.47 8.39
CA PHE A 21 -10.27 -2.43 8.49
C PHE A 21 -10.11 -1.97 9.95
N ILE A 22 -8.98 -2.31 10.56
CA ILE A 22 -8.71 -2.13 12.00
C ILE A 22 -7.54 -1.18 12.31
N TRP A 23 -7.05 -0.44 11.31
CA TRP A 23 -5.94 0.50 11.52
C TRP A 23 -6.43 1.76 12.26
N GLY A 24 -6.37 1.73 13.59
CA GLY A 24 -6.83 2.82 14.46
C GLY A 24 -6.05 4.12 14.30
N LEU A 25 -6.68 5.23 14.68
CA LEU A 25 -6.02 6.53 14.72
C LEU A 25 -5.20 6.68 16.01
N PRO A 26 -3.98 7.24 15.96
CA PRO A 26 -3.19 7.54 17.14
C PRO A 26 -3.88 8.58 18.04
N GLU A 27 -3.65 8.51 19.35
CA GLU A 27 -4.13 9.54 20.30
C GLU A 27 -3.57 10.93 19.98
N SER A 28 -2.38 11.00 19.40
CA SER A 28 -1.71 12.23 18.96
C SER A 28 -2.29 12.83 17.67
N ASN A 29 -3.43 12.32 17.18
CA ASN A 29 -4.05 12.79 15.94
C ASN A 29 -4.34 14.30 15.98
N PRO A 30 -3.74 15.10 15.09
CA PRO A 30 -3.89 16.56 15.12
C PRO A 30 -5.22 17.03 14.53
N LEU A 31 -5.96 16.15 13.84
CA LEU A 31 -7.23 16.49 13.21
C LEU A 31 -8.41 16.02 14.07
N PRO A 32 -9.28 16.90 14.58
CA PRO A 32 -10.45 16.49 15.35
C PRO A 32 -11.39 15.65 14.48
N ILE A 33 -11.72 14.46 14.95
CA ILE A 33 -12.62 13.53 14.24
C ILE A 33 -14.06 13.81 14.67
N PRO A 34 -15.00 14.00 13.72
CA PRO A 34 -16.40 14.18 14.03
C PRO A 34 -16.96 13.02 14.88
N VAL A 35 -17.64 13.35 15.97
CA VAL A 35 -18.14 12.40 16.97
C VAL A 35 -19.13 11.37 16.42
N HIS A 36 -19.75 11.66 15.27
CA HIS A 36 -20.71 10.77 14.62
C HIS A 36 -20.03 9.65 13.81
N LEU A 37 -18.73 9.74 13.53
CA LEU A 37 -17.99 8.70 12.80
C LEU A 37 -17.58 7.57 13.77
N ALA A 38 -18.43 6.55 13.82
CA ALA A 38 -18.29 5.47 14.81
C ALA A 38 -17.22 4.44 14.43
N SER A 39 -17.00 4.18 13.13
CA SER A 39 -16.09 3.10 12.70
C SER A 39 -14.67 3.60 12.43
N ILE A 40 -13.66 2.79 12.77
CA ILE A 40 -12.24 3.05 12.46
C ILE A 40 -12.04 3.30 10.95
N PHE A 41 -12.80 2.60 10.13
CA PHE A 41 -12.80 2.76 8.68
C PHE A 41 -13.22 4.16 8.24
N GLU A 42 -14.39 4.63 8.69
CA GLU A 42 -14.89 5.98 8.37
C GLU A 42 -13.96 7.07 8.89
N GLN A 43 -13.38 6.89 10.07
CA GLN A 43 -12.43 7.84 10.64
C GLN A 43 -11.16 7.96 9.78
N ASN A 44 -10.65 6.85 9.22
CA ASN A 44 -9.52 6.89 8.30
C ASN A 44 -9.88 7.52 6.95
N ILE A 45 -11.10 7.29 6.44
CA ILE A 45 -11.58 8.01 5.24
C ILE A 45 -11.64 9.51 5.52
N TYR A 46 -12.20 9.91 6.65
CA TYR A 46 -12.25 11.31 7.05
C TYR A 46 -10.84 11.92 7.11
N LEU A 47 -9.89 11.20 7.73
CA LEU A 47 -8.50 11.65 7.77
C LEU A 47 -7.92 11.82 6.35
N LYS A 48 -8.12 10.86 5.45
CA LYS A 48 -7.64 10.92 4.05
C LYS A 48 -8.11 12.18 3.32
N HIS A 49 -9.35 12.59 3.55
CA HIS A 49 -9.97 13.72 2.85
C HIS A 49 -9.61 15.08 3.46
N ASN A 50 -9.29 15.13 4.75
CA ASN A 50 -9.16 16.40 5.48
C ASN A 50 -7.74 16.72 5.93
N PHE A 51 -6.84 15.73 6.03
CA PHE A 51 -5.48 15.94 6.53
C PHE A 51 -4.61 16.78 5.59
N ASN A 52 -4.93 16.88 4.31
CA ASN A 52 -4.17 17.70 3.36
C ASN A 52 -4.03 19.17 3.82
N SER A 53 -5.03 19.68 4.55
CA SER A 53 -4.98 21.01 5.15
C SER A 53 -3.76 21.23 6.07
N LEU A 54 -3.29 20.17 6.73
CA LEU A 54 -2.12 20.16 7.62
C LEU A 54 -0.80 19.89 6.90
N LEU A 55 -0.84 19.66 5.58
CA LEU A 55 0.35 19.46 4.74
C LEU A 55 0.73 20.72 3.94
N ASN A 56 -0.16 21.71 3.91
CA ASN A 56 -0.03 22.93 3.11
C ASN A 56 0.88 24.00 3.73
N SER A 57 1.52 23.73 4.87
CA SER A 57 2.55 24.58 5.46
C SER A 57 3.96 24.16 5.04
N ASP A 58 4.90 25.10 5.08
CA ASP A 58 6.34 24.83 4.96
C ASP A 58 6.87 23.91 6.08
N ASP A 59 6.12 23.79 7.17
CA ASP A 59 6.40 22.84 8.25
C ASP A 59 6.18 21.38 7.80
N LEU A 60 7.15 20.53 8.12
CA LEU A 60 7.15 19.10 7.83
C LEU A 60 6.50 18.27 8.95
N ALA A 61 6.06 18.87 10.05
CA ALA A 61 5.49 18.16 11.20
C ALA A 61 4.34 17.22 10.80
N GLY A 62 3.40 17.67 9.96
CA GLY A 62 2.30 16.83 9.47
C GLY A 62 2.78 15.63 8.66
N ARG A 63 3.81 15.81 7.84
CA ARG A 63 4.44 14.74 7.03
C ARG A 63 5.09 13.69 7.93
N TYR A 64 5.82 14.14 8.96
CA TYR A 64 6.44 13.24 9.92
C TYR A 64 5.42 12.51 10.79
N TRP A 65 4.34 13.18 11.21
CA TRP A 65 3.25 12.55 11.94
C TRP A 65 2.59 11.43 11.12
N LEU A 66 2.29 11.66 9.83
CA LEU A 66 1.73 10.64 8.94
C LEU A 66 2.64 9.41 8.83
N ILE A 67 3.96 9.61 8.80
CA ILE A 67 4.91 8.51 8.65
C ILE A 67 5.10 7.75 9.96
N GLN A 68 5.32 8.46 11.07
CA GLN A 68 5.75 7.87 12.34
C GLN A 68 4.57 7.43 13.20
N GLU A 69 3.59 8.30 13.38
CA GLU A 69 2.47 8.09 14.28
C GLU A 69 1.35 7.33 13.58
N TRP A 70 0.78 7.88 12.50
CA TRP A 70 -0.27 7.18 11.76
C TRP A 70 0.27 5.97 11.00
N GLY A 71 1.44 6.10 10.37
CA GLY A 71 2.04 5.06 9.53
C GLY A 71 2.84 4.01 10.29
N GLY A 72 3.17 4.24 11.56
CA GLY A 72 3.93 3.34 12.43
C GLY A 72 5.44 3.22 12.11
N ILE A 73 6.00 4.05 11.22
CA ILE A 73 7.41 3.96 10.80
C ILE A 73 8.28 4.90 11.66
N ARG A 74 8.39 4.59 12.95
CA ARG A 74 9.14 5.40 13.94
C ARG A 74 10.64 5.59 13.63
N SER A 75 11.21 4.75 12.76
CA SER A 75 12.62 4.87 12.35
C SER A 75 12.87 6.00 11.35
N PHE A 76 11.83 6.52 10.67
CA PHE A 76 11.96 7.64 9.74
C PHE A 76 11.93 8.97 10.51
N LYS A 77 13.01 9.26 11.24
CA LYS A 77 13.13 10.43 12.12
C LYS A 77 13.35 11.72 11.33
N GLN A 78 12.93 12.85 11.88
CA GLN A 78 13.23 14.16 11.32
C GLN A 78 14.73 14.45 11.36
N ASN A 79 15.29 14.77 10.20
CA ASN A 79 16.67 15.18 10.01
C ASN A 79 16.84 15.80 8.60
N PRO A 80 17.90 16.58 8.34
CA PRO A 80 18.08 17.27 7.08
C PRO A 80 18.04 16.37 5.83
N LYS A 81 18.51 15.12 5.93
CA LYS A 81 18.47 14.17 4.82
C LYS A 81 17.03 13.74 4.49
N ASN A 82 16.22 13.47 5.50
CA ASN A 82 14.83 13.06 5.32
C ASN A 82 13.94 14.24 4.90
N ASP A 83 14.24 15.45 5.36
CA ASP A 83 13.57 16.67 4.92
C ASP A 83 13.78 16.87 3.40
N LEU A 84 15.02 16.73 2.93
CA LEU A 84 15.34 16.78 1.51
C LEU A 84 14.65 15.67 0.71
N LEU A 85 14.48 14.47 1.27
CA LEU A 85 13.75 13.38 0.59
C LEU A 85 12.27 13.70 0.43
N LEU A 86 11.62 14.28 1.44
CA LEU A 86 10.22 14.71 1.38
C LEU A 86 10.03 15.78 0.30
N LEU A 87 10.84 16.84 0.33
CA LEU A 87 10.76 17.94 -0.66
C LEU A 87 11.05 17.45 -2.08
N LYS A 88 12.07 16.60 -2.23
CA LYS A 88 12.43 16.02 -3.52
C LYS A 88 11.29 15.15 -4.07
N PHE A 89 10.68 14.33 -3.23
CA PHE A 89 9.60 13.41 -3.62
C PHE A 89 8.41 14.15 -4.22
N GLU A 90 7.99 15.27 -3.63
CA GLU A 90 6.90 16.09 -4.17
C GLU A 90 7.19 16.55 -5.61
N SER A 91 8.43 16.96 -5.88
CA SER A 91 8.87 17.31 -7.24
C SER A 91 8.93 16.11 -8.21
N GLU A 92 9.17 14.90 -7.69
CA GLU A 92 9.24 13.67 -8.48
C GLU A 92 7.84 13.10 -8.77
N LEU A 93 6.86 13.34 -7.88
CA LEU A 93 5.45 12.97 -8.06
C LEU A 93 4.89 13.61 -9.33
N THR A 94 5.12 14.90 -9.54
CA THR A 94 4.63 15.64 -10.71
C THR A 94 5.32 15.23 -12.01
N LYS A 95 6.59 14.81 -11.94
CA LYS A 95 7.37 14.34 -13.10
C LYS A 95 7.01 12.93 -13.57
N GLY A 96 6.27 12.16 -12.77
CA GLY A 96 5.92 10.79 -13.13
C GLY A 96 7.06 9.78 -12.98
N ALA A 97 8.17 10.16 -12.34
CA ALA A 97 9.34 9.29 -12.21
C ALA A 97 10.11 9.51 -10.90
N LEU A 98 10.39 8.42 -10.18
CA LEU A 98 11.14 8.47 -8.91
C LEU A 98 12.62 8.10 -9.10
N THR A 99 13.47 8.68 -8.26
CA THR A 99 14.87 8.22 -8.17
C THR A 99 15.00 7.04 -7.22
N ARG A 100 16.09 6.26 -7.35
CA ARG A 100 16.34 5.10 -6.48
C ARG A 100 16.41 5.46 -5.00
N THR A 101 16.92 6.64 -4.67
CA THR A 101 17.02 7.12 -3.28
C THR A 101 15.67 7.49 -2.69
N THR A 102 14.76 8.04 -3.49
CA THR A 102 13.38 8.29 -3.09
C THR A 102 12.61 6.96 -2.96
N PHE A 103 12.75 6.09 -3.97
CA PHE A 103 12.03 4.82 -4.00
C PHE A 103 12.44 3.88 -2.86
N SER A 104 13.69 3.93 -2.38
CA SER A 104 14.13 3.07 -1.27
C SER A 104 13.39 3.32 0.05
N VAL A 105 12.75 4.48 0.21
CA VAL A 105 11.92 4.85 1.36
C VAL A 105 10.45 5.07 0.98
N ILE A 106 10.02 4.52 -0.17
CA ILE A 106 8.68 4.76 -0.72
C ILE A 106 7.54 4.38 0.22
N SER A 107 7.73 3.38 1.09
CA SER A 107 6.71 3.00 2.08
C SER A 107 6.39 4.14 3.07
N SER A 108 7.36 5.01 3.37
CA SER A 108 7.15 6.23 4.16
C SER A 108 6.57 7.33 3.28
N LEU A 109 7.22 7.63 2.15
CA LEU A 109 6.88 8.78 1.32
C LEU A 109 5.48 8.67 0.70
N SER A 110 5.09 7.49 0.24
CA SER A 110 3.76 7.24 -0.34
C SER A 110 2.61 7.44 0.66
N LYS A 111 2.87 7.34 1.98
CA LYS A 111 1.88 7.71 3.00
C LYS A 111 1.56 9.19 2.86
N VAL A 112 2.58 10.05 2.86
CA VAL A 112 2.41 11.49 2.65
C VAL A 112 1.67 11.78 1.34
N ALA A 113 2.11 11.21 0.22
CA ALA A 113 1.45 11.42 -1.08
C ALA A 113 -0.05 11.08 -1.06
N SER A 114 -0.41 9.95 -0.43
CA SER A 114 -1.81 9.51 -0.35
C SER A 114 -2.73 10.40 0.51
N PHE A 115 -2.17 11.28 1.33
CA PHE A 115 -2.92 12.31 2.07
C PHE A 115 -2.81 13.70 1.43
N MET A 116 -1.74 13.95 0.66
CA MET A 116 -1.60 15.18 -0.15
C MET A 116 -2.64 15.21 -1.28
N ASP A 117 -2.79 14.09 -1.98
CA ASP A 117 -3.82 13.93 -3.01
C ASP A 117 -4.35 12.48 -2.96
N HIS A 118 -5.40 12.32 -2.15
CA HIS A 118 -6.07 11.04 -1.95
C HIS A 118 -6.84 10.55 -3.18
N GLN A 119 -7.01 11.40 -4.21
CA GLN A 119 -7.61 11.00 -5.49
C GLN A 119 -6.54 10.50 -6.46
N ALA A 120 -5.29 10.91 -6.31
CA ALA A 120 -4.18 10.52 -7.18
C ALA A 120 -3.38 9.33 -6.67
N TYR A 121 -3.08 9.30 -5.38
CA TYR A 121 -2.01 8.47 -4.85
C TYR A 121 -2.49 7.48 -3.78
N ALA A 122 -1.91 6.29 -3.82
CA ALA A 122 -2.08 5.26 -2.78
C ALA A 122 -0.78 5.04 -2.01
N VAL A 123 -0.90 4.45 -0.82
CA VAL A 123 0.21 3.99 0.00
C VAL A 123 0.85 2.77 -0.64
N TYR A 124 2.16 2.81 -0.80
CA TYR A 124 3.00 1.73 -1.30
C TYR A 124 3.61 0.97 -0.11
N ASP A 125 2.75 0.28 0.65
CA ASP A 125 3.15 -0.49 1.82
C ASP A 125 3.61 -1.91 1.46
N SER A 126 4.56 -2.47 2.21
CA SER A 126 5.05 -3.84 1.99
C SER A 126 3.91 -4.87 1.97
N ARG A 127 2.90 -4.73 2.83
CA ARG A 127 1.74 -5.63 2.89
C ARG A 127 0.88 -5.54 1.63
N VAL A 128 0.66 -4.31 1.16
CA VAL A 128 -0.18 -4.07 -0.02
C VAL A 128 0.49 -4.63 -1.27
N ILE A 129 1.79 -4.38 -1.43
CA ILE A 129 2.55 -4.91 -2.56
C ILE A 129 2.68 -6.43 -2.50
N TYR A 130 2.83 -7.00 -1.32
CA TYR A 130 2.84 -8.45 -1.12
C TYR A 130 1.53 -9.10 -1.58
N SER A 131 0.39 -8.60 -1.10
CA SER A 131 -0.95 -9.06 -1.52
C SER A 131 -1.15 -8.91 -3.03
N LEU A 132 -0.80 -7.73 -3.57
CA LEU A 132 -0.96 -7.43 -4.99
C LEU A 132 -0.16 -8.40 -5.85
N ASN A 133 1.13 -8.57 -5.56
CA ASN A 133 2.00 -9.44 -6.34
C ASN A 133 1.53 -10.89 -6.31
N TRP A 134 1.11 -11.41 -5.14
CA TRP A 134 0.57 -12.76 -5.02
C TRP A 134 -0.70 -12.97 -5.86
N LEU A 135 -1.66 -12.03 -5.76
CA LEU A 135 -2.91 -12.12 -6.52
C LEU A 135 -2.67 -11.94 -8.02
N MET A 136 -1.76 -11.05 -8.42
CA MET A 136 -1.36 -10.90 -9.83
C MET A 136 -0.72 -12.17 -10.37
N PHE A 137 0.09 -12.85 -9.56
CA PHE A 137 0.72 -14.11 -9.93
C PHE A 137 -0.31 -15.22 -10.17
N LYS A 138 -1.32 -15.35 -9.29
CA LYS A 138 -2.36 -16.39 -9.42
C LYS A 138 -3.42 -16.10 -10.48
N TYR A 139 -3.83 -14.85 -10.63
CA TYR A 139 -5.06 -14.48 -11.35
C TYR A 139 -4.83 -13.53 -12.51
N SER A 140 -3.58 -13.37 -12.94
CA SER A 140 -3.24 -12.56 -14.10
C SER A 140 -2.18 -13.24 -14.96
N THR A 141 -2.20 -12.91 -16.25
CA THR A 141 -1.16 -13.31 -17.21
C THR A 141 0.04 -12.35 -17.20
N LEU A 142 -0.01 -11.28 -16.42
CA LEU A 142 1.08 -10.31 -16.32
C LEU A 142 2.26 -10.94 -15.57
N LYS A 143 3.45 -10.85 -16.16
CA LYS A 143 4.71 -11.35 -15.58
C LYS A 143 5.63 -10.22 -15.12
N GLU A 144 5.10 -9.01 -15.01
CA GLU A 144 5.80 -7.84 -14.47
C GLU A 144 5.16 -7.42 -13.14
N PHE A 145 5.94 -7.50 -12.06
CA PHE A 145 5.50 -7.29 -10.69
C PHE A 145 6.06 -5.99 -10.09
N TYR A 146 5.58 -5.65 -8.90
CA TYR A 146 5.97 -4.43 -8.19
C TYR A 146 7.09 -4.74 -7.16
N PRO A 147 8.19 -3.98 -7.14
CA PRO A 147 9.24 -4.18 -6.14
C PRO A 147 8.70 -4.00 -4.72
N GLN A 148 8.74 -5.04 -3.91
CA GLN A 148 8.27 -4.96 -2.52
C GLN A 148 9.26 -4.15 -1.67
N PRO A 149 8.80 -3.09 -0.96
CA PRO A 149 9.65 -2.39 0.00
C PRO A 149 9.90 -3.32 1.21
N ILE A 150 11.03 -3.14 1.89
CA ILE A 150 11.39 -3.96 3.04
C ILE A 150 10.29 -3.87 4.11
N GLY A 151 9.62 -4.98 4.36
CA GLY A 151 8.58 -5.13 5.38
C GLY A 151 9.16 -5.68 6.68
N ARG A 152 8.53 -5.34 7.81
CA ARG A 152 8.86 -5.89 9.14
C ARG A 152 7.78 -6.85 9.66
N ASN A 153 6.78 -7.17 8.84
CA ASN A 153 5.71 -8.05 9.25
C ASN A 153 6.20 -9.50 9.24
N ALA A 154 6.31 -10.10 10.42
CA ALA A 154 6.87 -11.44 10.63
C ALA A 154 6.14 -12.53 9.83
N ASP A 155 4.81 -12.43 9.70
CA ASP A 155 3.98 -13.42 9.00
C ASP A 155 4.27 -13.42 7.49
N ILE A 156 4.57 -12.24 6.93
CA ILE A 156 4.86 -12.05 5.51
C ILE A 156 6.31 -12.42 5.19
N THR A 157 7.25 -12.14 6.09
CA THR A 157 8.68 -12.47 5.90
C THR A 157 8.96 -13.97 5.86
N GLN A 158 8.03 -14.82 6.29
CA GLN A 158 8.19 -16.27 6.20
C GLN A 158 8.11 -16.80 4.77
N TYR A 159 7.42 -16.08 3.88
CA TYR A 159 7.10 -16.53 2.52
C TYR A 159 7.57 -15.50 1.50
N GLU A 160 8.86 -15.53 1.18
CA GLU A 160 9.47 -14.66 0.19
C GLU A 160 8.95 -14.94 -1.23
N LEU A 161 8.14 -14.01 -1.77
CA LEU A 161 7.47 -14.19 -3.07
C LEU A 161 8.45 -14.43 -4.22
N ASN A 162 9.62 -13.79 -4.20
CA ASN A 162 10.66 -14.02 -5.19
C ASN A 162 11.04 -15.50 -5.30
N THR A 163 11.26 -16.14 -4.15
CA THR A 163 11.61 -17.56 -4.10
C THR A 163 10.46 -18.41 -4.61
N ILE A 164 9.22 -18.10 -4.19
CA ILE A 164 8.04 -18.85 -4.63
C ILE A 164 7.88 -18.72 -6.15
N PHE A 165 7.88 -17.51 -6.70
CA PHE A 165 7.69 -17.28 -8.13
C PHE A 165 8.77 -17.98 -8.96
N ASN A 166 10.04 -17.92 -8.52
CA ASN A 166 11.14 -18.60 -9.18
C ASN A 166 10.98 -20.13 -9.21
N LEU A 167 10.37 -20.73 -8.18
CA LEU A 167 10.14 -22.18 -8.11
C LEU A 167 9.00 -22.65 -9.03
N PHE A 168 7.97 -21.82 -9.23
CA PHE A 168 6.79 -22.20 -10.03
C PHE A 168 6.92 -21.83 -11.52
N ASP A 169 7.38 -20.61 -11.82
CA ASP A 169 7.34 -20.03 -13.17
C ASP A 169 8.71 -19.52 -13.67
N GLY A 170 9.77 -19.66 -12.87
CA GLY A 170 11.09 -19.13 -13.19
C GLY A 170 11.25 -17.63 -12.90
N PRO A 171 12.32 -16.99 -13.40
CA PRO A 171 12.66 -15.62 -13.05
C PRO A 171 11.56 -14.64 -13.46
N VAL A 172 11.08 -13.87 -12.48
CA VAL A 172 10.06 -12.85 -12.68
C VAL A 172 10.65 -11.46 -12.90
N ASN A 173 9.98 -10.65 -13.71
CA ASN A 173 10.39 -9.29 -13.98
C ASN A 173 9.74 -8.33 -12.99
N TYR A 174 10.49 -7.31 -12.57
CA TYR A 174 9.99 -6.26 -11.70
C TYR A 174 10.04 -4.91 -12.41
N LYS A 175 8.97 -4.13 -12.22
CA LYS A 175 8.93 -2.73 -12.65
C LYS A 175 10.10 -1.98 -12.05
N THR A 176 10.69 -1.09 -12.85
CA THR A 176 11.81 -0.27 -12.35
C THR A 176 11.33 0.71 -11.30
N HIS A 177 12.21 1.05 -10.35
CA HIS A 177 11.96 2.06 -9.31
C HIS A 177 11.48 3.41 -9.88
N ARG A 178 11.80 3.71 -11.14
CA ARG A 178 11.41 4.96 -11.81
C ARG A 178 9.90 5.05 -11.98
N ILE A 179 9.26 3.98 -12.43
CA ILE A 179 7.84 4.01 -12.85
C ILE A 179 6.91 3.27 -11.88
N ALA A 180 7.46 2.37 -11.06
CA ALA A 180 6.67 1.41 -10.28
C ALA A 180 5.62 2.07 -9.38
N TYR A 181 5.92 3.22 -8.78
CA TYR A 181 4.97 3.89 -7.88
C TYR A 181 3.80 4.54 -8.63
N HIS A 182 4.07 5.26 -9.71
CA HIS A 182 3.02 5.93 -10.50
C HIS A 182 2.13 4.91 -11.20
N ASP A 183 2.72 3.88 -11.80
CA ASP A 183 1.99 2.77 -12.42
C ASP A 183 1.11 2.03 -11.39
N TYR A 184 1.65 1.79 -10.19
CA TYR A 184 0.89 1.23 -9.07
C TYR A 184 -0.32 2.10 -8.71
N CYS A 185 -0.17 3.42 -8.60
CA CYS A 185 -1.29 4.30 -8.27
C CYS A 185 -2.38 4.24 -9.34
N GLN A 186 -2.02 4.20 -10.63
CA GLN A 186 -3.00 4.03 -11.70
C GLN A 186 -3.72 2.68 -11.63
N LEU A 187 -3.00 1.61 -11.31
CA LEU A 187 -3.61 0.30 -11.09
C LEU A 187 -4.57 0.33 -9.90
N MET A 188 -4.19 0.94 -8.77
CA MET A 188 -5.06 1.05 -7.59
C MET A 188 -6.34 1.84 -7.89
N LYS A 189 -6.26 2.92 -8.67
CA LYS A 189 -7.46 3.65 -9.15
C LYS A 189 -8.37 2.75 -9.97
N LYS A 190 -7.81 2.04 -10.95
CA LYS A 190 -8.56 1.11 -11.80
C LYS A 190 -9.24 0.03 -10.96
N LEU A 191 -8.50 -0.61 -10.04
CA LEU A 191 -9.05 -1.66 -9.19
C LEU A 191 -10.12 -1.12 -8.24
N SER A 192 -9.94 0.08 -7.68
CA SER A 192 -10.94 0.72 -6.82
C SER A 192 -12.22 0.99 -7.60
N MET A 193 -12.09 1.46 -8.84
CA MET A 193 -13.24 1.74 -9.70
C MET A 193 -14.00 0.47 -10.03
N GLU A 194 -13.29 -0.58 -10.43
CA GLU A 194 -13.87 -1.86 -10.82
C GLU A 194 -14.51 -2.62 -9.64
N VAL A 195 -13.87 -2.59 -8.46
CA VAL A 195 -14.29 -3.40 -7.30
C VAL A 195 -15.34 -2.69 -6.46
N TYR A 196 -15.20 -1.38 -6.26
CA TYR A 196 -16.01 -0.61 -5.29
C TYR A 196 -16.88 0.47 -5.94
N ALA A 197 -16.78 0.69 -7.25
CA ALA A 197 -17.38 1.85 -7.91
C ALA A 197 -16.91 3.19 -7.31
N LYS A 198 -15.63 3.26 -6.89
CA LYS A 198 -14.97 4.45 -6.30
C LYS A 198 -13.70 4.81 -7.04
N SER A 199 -13.47 6.09 -7.30
CA SER A 199 -12.30 6.55 -8.06
C SER A 199 -11.04 6.66 -7.19
N GLU A 200 -11.18 6.77 -5.87
CA GLU A 200 -10.05 6.94 -4.96
C GLU A 200 -9.26 5.63 -4.80
N PRO A 201 -7.93 5.64 -5.02
CA PRO A 201 -7.12 4.43 -5.03
C PRO A 201 -7.01 3.74 -3.67
N TYR A 202 -7.32 4.44 -2.57
CA TYR A 202 -7.19 3.88 -1.23
C TYR A 202 -8.19 2.74 -0.97
N TRP A 203 -9.28 2.60 -1.73
CA TRP A 203 -10.24 1.51 -1.55
C TRP A 203 -9.61 0.14 -1.86
N ALA A 204 -8.94 0.03 -3.01
CA ALA A 204 -8.17 -1.17 -3.36
C ALA A 204 -6.97 -1.37 -2.44
N GLU A 205 -6.25 -0.30 -2.09
CA GLU A 205 -5.13 -0.33 -1.14
C GLU A 205 -5.56 -0.94 0.20
N MET A 206 -6.64 -0.45 0.81
CA MET A 206 -7.14 -0.91 2.09
C MET A 206 -7.57 -2.39 2.04
N LEU A 207 -8.18 -2.84 0.93
CA LEU A 207 -8.52 -4.25 0.74
C LEU A 207 -7.25 -5.11 0.72
N LEU A 208 -6.27 -4.76 -0.10
CA LEU A 208 -5.01 -5.51 -0.20
C LEU A 208 -4.26 -5.52 1.13
N PHE A 209 -4.32 -4.42 1.88
CA PHE A 209 -3.74 -4.30 3.21
C PHE A 209 -4.35 -5.29 4.22
N ILE A 210 -5.69 -5.37 4.30
CA ILE A 210 -6.36 -6.27 5.27
C ILE A 210 -6.21 -7.75 4.90
N LEU A 211 -6.06 -8.06 3.60
CA LEU A 211 -5.90 -9.43 3.12
C LEU A 211 -4.50 -10.01 3.44
N ALA A 212 -3.47 -9.16 3.51
CA ALA A 212 -2.07 -9.58 3.58
C ALA A 212 -1.76 -10.58 4.72
N PRO A 213 -2.02 -10.28 6.01
CA PRO A 213 -1.54 -11.13 7.11
C PRO A 213 -2.30 -12.46 7.26
N LYS A 214 -3.56 -12.52 6.84
CA LYS A 214 -4.42 -13.71 7.07
C LYS A 214 -4.74 -14.44 5.79
N TYR A 215 -5.43 -13.78 4.87
CA TYR A 215 -5.91 -14.43 3.65
C TYR A 215 -4.74 -14.83 2.75
N ILE A 216 -3.85 -13.88 2.42
CA ILE A 216 -2.77 -14.12 1.46
C ILE A 216 -1.77 -15.13 2.01
N VAL A 217 -1.33 -14.98 3.27
CA VAL A 217 -0.43 -15.95 3.91
C VAL A 217 -1.04 -17.36 3.94
N ASN A 218 -2.33 -17.50 4.25
CA ASN A 218 -2.98 -18.82 4.26
C ASN A 218 -3.15 -19.39 2.86
N ASP A 219 -3.46 -18.56 1.86
CA ASP A 219 -3.59 -18.99 0.46
C ASP A 219 -2.23 -19.40 -0.13
N ILE A 220 -1.13 -18.76 0.27
CA ILE A 220 0.23 -19.22 -0.04
C ILE A 220 0.47 -20.59 0.59
N LYS A 221 0.21 -20.73 1.90
CA LYS A 221 0.38 -22.01 2.62
C LYS A 221 -0.37 -23.16 1.96
N SER A 222 -1.62 -22.94 1.55
CA SER A 222 -2.42 -23.98 0.90
C SER A 222 -1.99 -24.27 -0.54
N SER A 223 -1.39 -23.29 -1.23
CA SER A 223 -0.90 -23.43 -2.61
C SER A 223 0.47 -24.13 -2.68
N LEU A 224 1.27 -24.09 -1.62
CA LEU A 224 2.56 -24.76 -1.54
C LEU A 224 2.39 -26.24 -1.15
N GLN A 225 2.21 -27.11 -2.14
CA GLN A 225 2.31 -28.56 -1.95
C GLN A 225 3.77 -29.00 -2.14
N ILE A 226 4.44 -29.44 -1.07
CA ILE A 226 5.78 -30.03 -1.14
C ILE A 226 5.63 -31.55 -1.14
N ALA A 227 5.90 -32.18 -2.28
CA ALA A 227 6.10 -33.63 -2.35
C ALA A 227 7.58 -33.93 -2.12
N LEU A 228 7.91 -34.51 -0.96
CA LEU A 228 9.25 -35.03 -0.71
C LEU A 228 9.43 -36.33 -1.48
N LYS A 229 10.39 -36.37 -2.40
CA LYS A 229 10.86 -37.63 -2.97
C LYS A 229 11.80 -38.26 -1.94
N CYS A 230 11.27 -39.23 -1.19
CA CYS A 230 12.08 -40.15 -0.39
C CYS A 230 12.62 -41.26 -1.29
#